data_AF-A0A2E4CAK1-F1
#
_entry.id   AF-A0A2E4CAK1-F1
#
_cell.length_a   1.000
_cell.length_b   1.000
_cell.length_c   1.000
_cell.angle_alpha   90.00
_cell.angle_beta   90.00
_cell.angle_gamma   90.00
#
_symmetry.space_group_name_H-M   'P 1'
#
loop_
_entity.id
_entity.type
_entity.pdbx_description
1 polymer ?
#
loop_
_entity_poly.entity_id
_entity_poly.type
_entity_poly.pdbx_seq_one_letter_code
_entity_poly.pdbx_strand_id
1 'polypeptide(L)'
;MPMYSYRCANCYTIWDVFHKFSETHDEPCENCEGELAKYYGSIQIAAAACPTRGAMHDSKLIDLEATRQNEKNKEADLAAYKRLRQEGLQPPSTFGAAKLESEAGTKWEVKAGKAVSKKGQKQLQEFLG
;
A
#
# COMPACT_ATOMS: atom_id res chain seq x y z
N MET A 1 40.08 -15.16 -8.03
CA MET A 1 39.55 -14.47 -6.83
C MET A 1 38.59 -13.41 -7.33
N PRO A 2 37.31 -13.40 -6.93
CA PRO A 2 36.36 -12.41 -7.44
C PRO A 2 36.79 -11.01 -7.02
N MET A 3 36.45 -10.03 -7.85
CA MET A 3 36.64 -8.61 -7.60
C MET A 3 35.31 -8.02 -7.15
N TYR A 4 35.33 -7.23 -6.08
CA TYR A 4 34.18 -6.48 -5.60
C TYR A 4 34.52 -4.99 -5.56
N SER A 5 33.61 -4.17 -6.08
CA SER A 5 33.74 -2.72 -6.00
C SER A 5 33.13 -2.21 -4.70
N TYR A 6 33.83 -1.33 -3.99
CA TYR A 6 33.36 -0.63 -2.80
C TYR A 6 33.30 0.86 -3.07
N ARG A 7 32.27 1.54 -2.57
CA ARG A 7 32.10 2.98 -2.69
C ARG A 7 32.14 3.61 -1.30
N CYS A 8 32.96 4.64 -1.14
CA CYS A 8 33.00 5.39 0.11
C CYS A 8 31.73 6.25 0.28
N ALA A 9 31.16 6.27 1.48
CA ALA A 9 29.99 7.09 1.79
C ALA A 9 30.27 8.60 1.74
N ASN A 10 31.50 9.02 2.06
CA ASN A 10 31.86 10.44 2.18
C ASN A 10 32.38 11.03 0.87
N CYS A 11 33.41 10.43 0.27
CA CYS A 11 34.07 10.97 -0.93
C CYS A 11 33.59 10.34 -2.24
N TYR A 12 32.73 9.30 -2.18
CA TYR A 12 32.19 8.57 -3.34
C TYR A 12 33.22 7.94 -4.28
N THR A 13 34.49 7.90 -3.90
CA THR A 13 35.54 7.16 -4.63
C THR A 13 35.22 5.67 -4.61
N ILE A 14 35.42 5.03 -5.75
CA ILE A 14 35.20 3.60 -5.94
C ILE A 14 36.55 2.89 -5.90
N TRP A 15 36.62 1.82 -5.12
CA TRP A 15 37.80 0.98 -4.94
C TRP A 15 37.47 -0.46 -5.32
N ASP A 16 38.35 -1.09 -6.10
CA ASP A 16 38.19 -2.48 -6.50
C ASP A 16 39.08 -3.37 -5.64
N VAL A 17 38.45 -4.26 -4.88
CA VAL A 17 39.13 -5.14 -3.92
C VAL A 17 38.94 -6.60 -4.35
N PHE A 18 40.03 -7.36 -4.34
CA PHE A 18 39.99 -8.79 -4.54
C PHE A 18 39.93 -9.51 -3.19
N HIS A 19 38.85 -10.23 -2.93
CA HIS A 19 38.74 -11.07 -1.73
C HIS A 19 37.80 -12.26 -1.99
N LYS A 20 37.78 -13.24 -1.09
CA LYS A 20 36.83 -14.37 -1.19
C LYS A 20 35.44 -13.95 -0.73
N PHE A 21 34.42 -14.69 -1.14
CA PHE A 21 33.02 -14.43 -0.74
C PHE A 21 32.82 -14.46 0.79
N SER A 22 33.60 -15.28 1.50
CA SER A 22 33.56 -15.42 2.97
C SER A 22 34.28 -14.31 3.73
N GLU A 23 35.01 -13.44 3.04
CA GLU A 23 35.81 -12.38 3.64
C GLU A 23 35.06 -11.05 3.53
N THR A 24 35.06 -10.26 4.60
CA THR A 24 34.59 -8.87 4.63
C THR A 24 35.76 -7.92 4.48
N HIS A 25 35.54 -6.81 3.78
CA HIS A 25 36.53 -5.73 3.66
C HIS A 25 36.13 -4.61 4.61
N ASP A 26 36.87 -4.49 5.71
CA ASP A 26 36.60 -3.55 6.79
C ASP A 26 37.65 -2.40 6.83
N GLU A 27 38.52 -2.31 5.83
CA GLU A 27 39.52 -1.23 5.75
C GLU A 27 38.83 0.11 5.43
N PRO A 28 39.28 1.21 6.05
CA PRO A 28 38.73 2.54 5.79
C PRO A 28 39.15 3.06 4.42
N CYS A 29 38.43 4.04 3.89
CA CYS A 29 38.79 4.64 2.61
C CYS A 29 40.14 5.38 2.70
N GLU A 30 41.09 5.05 1.81
CA GLU A 30 42.42 5.68 1.77
C GLU A 30 42.40 7.21 1.58
N ASN A 31 41.34 7.77 0.99
CA ASN A 31 41.26 9.19 0.68
C ASN A 31 40.65 10.04 1.81
N CYS A 32 39.75 9.48 2.62
CA CYS A 32 38.99 10.26 3.61
C CYS A 32 38.67 9.52 4.91
N GLU A 33 39.26 8.33 5.11
CA GLU A 33 39.06 7.45 6.27
C GLU A 33 37.61 7.06 6.55
N GLY A 34 36.71 7.33 5.60
CA GLY A 34 35.29 7.02 5.71
C GLY A 34 34.98 5.55 5.46
N GLU A 35 33.78 5.13 5.88
CA GLU A 35 33.30 3.77 5.70
C GLU A 35 33.10 3.42 4.21
N LEU A 36 33.54 2.22 3.83
CA LEU A 36 33.39 1.66 2.48
C LEU A 36 32.22 0.68 2.45
N ALA A 37 31.27 0.92 1.53
CA ALA A 37 30.12 0.03 1.32
C ALA A 37 30.25 -0.73 0.00
N LYS A 38 29.89 -2.01 -0.02
CA LYS A 38 29.84 -2.81 -1.26
C LYS A 38 28.92 -2.14 -2.29
N TYR A 39 29.47 -1.85 -3.46
CA TYR A 39 28.78 -1.17 -4.54
C TYR A 39 28.36 -2.16 -5.62
N TYR A 40 27.05 -2.28 -5.82
CA TYR A 40 26.46 -3.24 -6.76
C TYR A 40 26.12 -2.61 -8.12
N GLY A 41 26.64 -1.41 -8.43
CA GLY A 41 26.32 -0.71 -9.67
C GLY A 41 24.96 0.00 -9.65
N SER A 42 24.52 0.48 -10.81
CA SER A 42 23.20 1.08 -10.96
C SER A 42 22.11 0.01 -11.01
N ILE A 43 21.25 -0.01 -9.99
CA ILE A 43 20.07 -0.88 -9.97
C ILE A 43 19.04 -0.29 -10.92
N GLN A 44 18.73 -1.01 -12.01
CA GLN A 44 17.68 -0.63 -12.94
C GLN A 44 16.35 -1.18 -12.44
N ILE A 45 15.46 -0.31 -11.99
CA ILE A 45 14.08 -0.68 -11.61
C ILE A 45 13.21 -0.61 -12.85
N ALA A 46 12.58 -1.72 -13.22
CA ALA A 46 11.68 -1.78 -14.36
C ALA A 46 10.51 -0.80 -14.21
N ALA A 47 10.09 -0.14 -15.30
CA ALA A 47 8.96 0.80 -15.27
C ALA A 47 7.65 0.17 -14.74
N ALA A 48 7.46 -1.14 -14.95
CA ALA A 48 6.32 -1.89 -14.41
C ALA A 48 6.32 -2.00 -12.87
N ALA A 49 7.49 -1.90 -12.22
CA ALA A 49 7.62 -1.86 -10.77
C ALA A 49 7.38 -0.46 -10.18
N CYS A 50 7.23 0.56 -11.04
CA CYS A 50 7.01 1.94 -10.64
C CYS A 50 5.55 2.36 -10.96
N PRO A 51 4.59 2.17 -10.05
CA PRO A 51 3.16 2.41 -10.32
C PRO A 51 2.82 3.88 -10.61
N THR A 52 3.71 4.81 -10.30
CA THR A 52 3.57 6.24 -10.63
C THR A 52 4.10 6.60 -12.02
N ARG A 53 4.92 5.74 -12.63
CA ARG A 53 5.58 5.98 -13.93
C ARG A 53 5.07 5.05 -15.03
N GLY A 54 4.68 3.83 -14.68
CA GLY A 54 4.04 2.88 -15.59
C GLY A 54 2.53 3.05 -15.55
N ALA A 55 1.92 3.25 -16.72
CA ALA A 55 0.46 3.20 -16.84
C ALA A 55 -0.09 1.79 -16.59
N MET A 56 0.74 0.74 -16.65
CA MET A 56 0.32 -0.65 -16.56
C MET A 56 1.09 -1.46 -15.51
N HIS A 57 0.36 -2.17 -14.67
CA HIS A 57 0.84 -3.31 -13.89
C HIS A 57 0.01 -4.54 -14.29
N ASP A 58 0.66 -5.63 -14.71
CA ASP A 58 -0.01 -6.86 -15.13
C ASP A 58 -1.16 -6.62 -16.15
N SER A 59 -0.84 -5.92 -17.25
CA SER A 59 -1.78 -5.52 -18.32
C SER A 59 -2.97 -4.63 -17.90
N LYS A 60 -3.04 -4.17 -16.65
CA LYS A 60 -4.12 -3.30 -16.15
C LYS A 60 -3.64 -1.87 -15.97
N LEU A 61 -4.47 -0.93 -16.44
CA LEU A 61 -4.25 0.50 -16.23
C LEU A 61 -4.31 0.84 -14.74
N ILE A 62 -3.23 1.38 -14.19
CA ILE A 62 -3.20 1.88 -12.82
C ILE A 62 -3.76 3.30 -12.83
N ASP A 63 -4.99 3.47 -12.36
CA ASP A 63 -5.55 4.78 -12.07
C ASP A 63 -5.09 5.24 -10.67
N LEU A 64 -4.05 6.08 -10.65
CA LEU A 64 -3.48 6.62 -9.43
C LEU A 64 -4.47 7.53 -8.70
N GLU A 65 -5.32 8.25 -9.42
CA GLU A 65 -6.30 9.16 -8.83
C GLU A 65 -7.41 8.38 -8.13
N ALA A 66 -7.95 7.35 -8.79
CA ALA A 66 -8.91 6.44 -8.17
C ALA A 66 -8.32 5.74 -6.93
N THR A 67 -7.06 5.31 -7.00
CA THR A 67 -6.38 4.67 -5.86
C THR A 67 -6.25 5.64 -4.68
N ARG A 68 -5.86 6.90 -4.92
CA ARG A 68 -5.77 7.93 -3.88
C ARG A 68 -7.12 8.25 -3.24
N GLN A 69 -8.19 8.31 -4.04
CA GLN A 69 -9.54 8.52 -3.51
C GLN A 69 -9.99 7.33 -2.67
N ASN A 70 -9.69 6.11 -3.11
CA ASN A 70 -10.01 4.90 -2.34
C ASN A 70 -9.27 4.89 -1.00
N GLU A 71 -7.99 5.26 -0.93
CA GLU A 71 -7.27 5.39 0.35
C GLU A 71 -7.92 6.41 1.29
N LYS A 72 -8.32 7.57 0.78
CA LYS A 72 -9.04 8.57 1.60
C LYS A 72 -10.37 8.05 2.12
N ASN A 73 -11.12 7.35 1.27
CA ASN A 73 -12.42 6.79 1.64
C ASN A 73 -12.27 5.65 2.66
N LYS A 74 -11.19 4.85 2.58
CA LYS A 74 -10.93 3.74 3.51
C LYS A 74 -10.89 4.18 4.96
N GLU A 75 -10.34 5.34 5.28
CA GLU A 75 -10.28 5.82 6.67
C GLU A 75 -11.68 6.08 7.23
N ALA A 76 -12.54 6.78 6.47
CA ALA A 76 -13.93 7.04 6.84
C ALA A 76 -14.75 5.74 6.92
N ASP A 77 -14.59 4.87 5.93
CA ASP A 77 -15.22 3.57 5.84
C ASP A 77 -14.84 2.64 7.00
N LEU A 78 -13.56 2.62 7.39
CA LEU A 78 -13.09 1.83 8.54
C LEU A 78 -13.67 2.35 9.86
N ALA A 79 -13.78 3.67 10.02
CA ALA A 79 -14.40 4.26 11.20
C ALA A 79 -15.89 3.87 11.29
N ALA A 80 -16.63 4.01 10.19
CA ALA A 80 -18.03 3.61 10.09
C ALA A 80 -18.23 2.11 10.36
N TYR A 81 -17.41 1.27 9.73
CA TYR A 81 -17.46 -0.17 9.92
C TYR A 81 -17.25 -0.58 11.38
N LYS A 82 -16.29 0.07 12.07
CA LYS A 82 -16.04 -0.18 13.50
C LYS A 82 -17.25 0.21 14.37
N ARG A 83 -17.89 1.35 14.09
CA ARG A 83 -19.11 1.79 14.80
C ARG A 83 -20.26 0.79 14.62
N LEU A 84 -20.58 0.45 13.37
CA LEU A 84 -21.63 -0.51 13.06
C LEU A 84 -21.39 -1.86 13.75
N ARG A 85 -20.13 -2.31 13.79
CA ARG A 85 -19.76 -3.56 14.46
C ARG A 85 -19.92 -3.49 15.97
N GLN A 86 -19.66 -2.33 16.60
CA GLN A 86 -19.93 -2.12 18.03
C GLN A 86 -21.43 -2.16 18.33
N GLU A 87 -22.27 -1.71 17.40
CA GLU A 87 -23.74 -1.77 17.48
C GLU A 87 -24.33 -3.16 17.18
N GLY A 88 -23.49 -4.15 16.86
CA GLY A 88 -23.90 -5.51 16.51
C GLY A 88 -24.40 -5.68 15.07
N LEU A 89 -24.15 -4.70 14.21
CA LEU A 89 -24.42 -4.77 12.78
C LEU A 89 -23.10 -5.07 12.05
N GLN A 90 -23.07 -6.15 11.27
CA GLN A 90 -21.88 -6.53 10.53
C GLN A 90 -22.10 -6.29 9.02
N PRO A 91 -21.58 -5.18 8.47
CA PRO A 91 -21.54 -5.00 7.02
C PRO A 91 -20.69 -6.09 6.35
N PRO A 92 -21.00 -6.46 5.10
CA PRO A 92 -20.23 -7.48 4.38
C PRO A 92 -18.82 -7.02 3.96
N SER A 93 -18.61 -5.71 3.81
CA SER A 93 -17.32 -5.11 3.47
C SER A 93 -17.05 -3.86 4.28
N THR A 94 -15.77 -3.51 4.42
CA THR A 94 -15.34 -2.21 4.94
C THR A 94 -15.58 -1.12 3.90
N PHE A 95 -15.28 -1.39 2.64
CA PHE A 95 -15.52 -0.46 1.53
C PHE A 95 -16.99 -0.09 1.41
N GLY A 96 -17.25 1.22 1.39
CA GLY A 96 -18.59 1.80 1.29
C GLY A 96 -19.38 1.77 2.59
N ALA A 97 -18.80 1.33 3.72
CA ALA A 97 -19.49 1.28 5.00
C ALA A 97 -19.95 2.66 5.49
N ALA A 98 -19.21 3.74 5.18
CA ALA A 98 -19.62 5.10 5.55
C ALA A 98 -20.85 5.55 4.75
N LYS A 99 -20.91 5.24 3.46
CA LYS A 99 -22.12 5.49 2.65
C LYS A 99 -23.30 4.69 3.18
N LEU A 100 -23.05 3.43 3.51
CA LEU A 100 -24.06 2.52 3.99
C LEU A 100 -24.64 2.97 5.34
N GLU A 101 -23.79 3.42 6.27
CA GLU A 101 -24.22 4.03 7.54
C GLU A 101 -25.12 5.26 7.31
N SER A 102 -24.84 6.07 6.28
CA SER A 102 -25.64 7.27 5.98
C SER A 102 -26.95 7.00 5.23
N GLU A 103 -27.02 5.94 4.42
CA GLU A 103 -28.15 5.66 3.53
C GLU A 103 -29.10 4.58 4.06
N ALA A 104 -28.61 3.66 4.90
CA ALA A 104 -29.41 2.57 5.43
C ALA A 104 -30.42 3.10 6.47
N GLY A 105 -31.70 2.83 6.22
CA GLY A 105 -32.78 3.13 7.17
C GLY A 105 -33.09 1.97 8.11
N THR A 106 -32.63 0.76 7.78
CA THR A 106 -32.95 -0.46 8.53
C THR A 106 -31.72 -1.32 8.82
N LYS A 107 -31.75 -2.04 9.96
CA LYS A 107 -30.69 -2.97 10.36
C LYS A 107 -30.42 -4.08 9.32
N TRP A 108 -31.45 -4.43 8.55
CA TRP A 108 -31.34 -5.44 7.50
C TRP A 108 -30.53 -4.95 6.30
N GLU A 109 -30.72 -3.69 5.87
CA GLU A 109 -29.92 -3.08 4.79
C GLU A 109 -28.43 -3.04 5.13
N VAL A 110 -28.11 -2.80 6.42
CA VAL A 110 -26.73 -2.83 6.92
C VAL A 110 -26.10 -4.20 6.80
N LYS A 111 -26.83 -5.26 7.17
CA LYS A 111 -26.34 -6.64 7.03
C LYS A 111 -26.30 -7.10 5.58
N ALA A 112 -27.26 -6.67 4.76
CA ALA A 112 -27.36 -7.03 3.35
C ALA A 112 -26.33 -6.30 2.46
N GLY A 113 -25.70 -5.23 2.96
CA GLY A 113 -24.71 -4.48 2.21
C GLY A 113 -25.31 -3.58 1.12
N LYS A 114 -26.63 -3.34 1.14
CA LYS A 114 -27.34 -2.58 0.11
C LYS A 114 -28.38 -1.67 0.75
N ALA A 115 -28.31 -0.37 0.45
CA ALA A 115 -29.39 0.56 0.71
C ALA A 115 -30.52 0.34 -0.28
N VAL A 116 -31.76 0.20 0.20
CA VAL A 116 -32.95 0.06 -0.64
C VAL A 116 -33.59 1.43 -0.84
N SER A 117 -34.31 1.62 -1.95
CA SER A 117 -35.06 2.86 -2.18
C SER A 117 -36.05 3.15 -1.05
N LYS A 118 -36.39 4.43 -0.83
CA LYS A 118 -37.33 4.87 0.23
C LYS A 118 -38.68 4.13 0.22
N LYS A 119 -39.18 3.72 -0.96
CA LYS A 119 -40.40 2.91 -1.07
C LYS A 119 -40.18 1.48 -0.55
N GLY A 120 -39.05 0.86 -0.88
CA GLY A 120 -38.69 -0.47 -0.37
C GLY A 120 -38.31 -0.46 1.10
N GLN A 121 -37.79 0.65 1.63
CA GLN A 121 -37.56 0.83 3.07
C GLN A 121 -38.86 0.78 3.87
N LYS A 122 -39.93 1.44 3.41
CA LYS A 122 -41.25 1.37 4.05
C LYS A 122 -41.80 -0.06 4.05
N GLN A 123 -41.71 -0.76 2.92
CA GLN A 123 -42.13 -2.15 2.83
C GLN A 123 -41.32 -3.06 3.76
N LEU A 124 -39.99 -2.92 3.78
CA LEU A 124 -39.13 -3.68 4.70
C LEU A 124 -39.45 -3.39 6.16
N GLN A 125 -39.74 -2.14 6.53
CA GLN A 125 -40.17 -1.77 7.88
C GLN A 125 -41.54 -2.39 8.22
N GLU A 126 -42.48 -2.42 7.29
CA GLU A 126 -43.78 -3.08 7.47
C GLU A 126 -43.67 -4.61 7.58
N PHE A 127 -42.70 -5.23 6.91
CA PHE A 127 -42.46 -6.69 6.99
C PHE A 127 -41.62 -7.12 8.21
N LEU A 128 -40.76 -6.23 8.74
CA LEU A 128 -39.84 -6.51 9.85
C LEU A 128 -40.34 -6.01 11.21
N GLY A 129 -41.39 -5.17 11.23
CA GLY A 129 -42.08 -4.71 12.43
C GLY A 129 -43.19 -5.67 12.86
#